data_AF-A0A930F7Z4-F1
#
_entry.id   AF-A0A930F7Z4-F1
#
_cell.length_a   1.000
_cell.length_b   1.000
_cell.length_c   1.000
_cell.angle_alpha   90.00
_cell.angle_beta   90.00
_cell.angle_gamma   90.00
#
_symmetry.space_group_name_H-M   'P 1'
#
loop_
_entity.id
_entity.type
_entity.pdbx_description
1 polymer ?
#
loop_
_entity_poly.entity_id
_entity_poly.type
_entity_poly.pdbx_seq_one_letter_code
_entity_poly.pdbx_strand_id
1 'polypeptide(L)'
;MTQLDKDLNTFLEETFGNNHNVVIHGAHGYTSYGYTWLYDTKVSNHDVTKALSIVRLDAKPNVYEATAFVVGEHVTENEYLLDFEELKEWVLAHKDFLNS
;
A
#
# COMPACT_ATOMS: atom_id res chain seq x y z
N MET A 1 -15.02 1.25 -0.45
CA MET A 1 -13.85 2.11 -0.62
C MET A 1 -14.20 3.50 -0.12
N THR A 2 -13.45 4.01 0.87
CA THR A 2 -13.68 5.32 1.50
C THR A 2 -13.18 6.45 0.59
N GLN A 3 -13.45 7.72 0.92
CA GLN A 3 -12.87 8.85 0.19
C GLN A 3 -11.34 8.87 0.35
N LEU A 4 -10.86 8.58 1.56
CA LEU A 4 -9.43 8.44 1.87
C LEU A 4 -8.73 7.40 0.98
N ASP A 5 -9.33 6.22 0.78
CA ASP A 5 -8.78 5.19 -0.10
C ASP A 5 -8.70 5.67 -1.57
N LYS A 6 -9.65 6.50 -2.01
CA LYS A 6 -9.65 7.06 -3.38
C LYS A 6 -8.55 8.12 -3.55
N ASP A 7 -8.39 8.99 -2.56
CA ASP A 7 -7.36 10.04 -2.60
C ASP A 7 -5.96 9.40 -2.62
N LEU A 8 -5.78 8.30 -1.88
CA LEU A 8 -4.57 7.48 -1.94
C LEU A 8 -4.35 6.85 -3.32
N ASN A 9 -5.38 6.24 -3.93
CA ASN A 9 -5.25 5.67 -5.28
C ASN A 9 -4.76 6.71 -6.27
N THR A 10 -5.39 7.90 -6.30
CA THR A 10 -5.00 9.01 -7.17
C THR A 10 -3.55 9.40 -6.94
N PHE A 11 -3.15 9.59 -5.68
CA PHE A 11 -1.77 9.94 -5.33
C PHE A 11 -0.75 8.90 -5.81
N LEU A 12 -1.04 7.60 -5.65
CA LEU A 12 -0.15 6.52 -6.08
C LEU A 12 -0.05 6.44 -7.62
N GLU A 13 -1.17 6.58 -8.32
CA GLU A 13 -1.19 6.61 -9.78
C GLU A 13 -0.42 7.82 -10.34
N GLU A 14 -0.62 9.01 -9.77
CA GLU A 14 0.12 10.22 -10.16
C GLU A 14 1.62 10.12 -9.87
N THR A 15 1.99 9.52 -8.74
CA THR A 15 3.40 9.41 -8.31
C THR A 15 4.17 8.34 -9.09
N PHE A 16 3.50 7.21 -9.41
CA PHE A 16 4.18 6.01 -9.88
C PHE A 16 3.65 5.43 -11.20
N GLY A 17 2.43 5.77 -11.62
CA GLY A 17 1.67 5.03 -12.65
C GLY A 17 2.33 4.91 -14.03
N ASN A 18 3.27 5.79 -14.38
CA ASN A 18 4.02 5.71 -15.64
C ASN A 18 5.28 4.84 -15.56
N ASN A 19 5.85 4.65 -14.37
CA ASN A 19 7.21 4.12 -14.18
C ASN A 19 7.25 2.86 -13.28
N HIS A 20 6.10 2.40 -12.81
CA HIS A 20 5.98 1.32 -11.84
C HIS A 20 4.68 0.56 -12.07
N ASN A 21 4.60 -0.64 -11.50
CA ASN A 21 3.36 -1.40 -11.48
C ASN A 21 2.56 -0.98 -10.24
N VAL A 22 1.43 -0.31 -10.44
CA VAL A 22 0.49 0.04 -9.37
C VAL A 22 -0.71 -0.89 -9.47
N VAL A 23 -0.98 -1.67 -8.41
CA VAL A 23 -2.10 -2.61 -8.38
C VAL A 23 -2.97 -2.34 -7.15
N ILE A 24 -4.21 -1.92 -7.40
CA ILE A 24 -5.20 -1.59 -6.38
C ILE A 24 -6.28 -2.69 -6.37
N HIS A 25 -6.35 -3.47 -5.30
CA HIS A 25 -7.34 -4.55 -5.16
C HIS A 25 -8.59 -4.09 -4.39
N GLY A 26 -8.46 -3.07 -3.54
CA GLY A 26 -9.56 -2.63 -2.66
C GLY A 26 -9.88 -3.67 -1.58
N ALA A 27 -11.15 -3.82 -1.22
CA ALA A 27 -11.56 -4.72 -0.15
C ALA A 27 -11.61 -6.19 -0.61
N HIS A 28 -10.99 -7.11 0.13
CA HIS A 28 -10.99 -8.55 -0.19
C HIS A 28 -10.76 -9.44 1.05
N GLY A 29 -10.79 -10.76 0.86
CA GLY A 29 -10.63 -11.75 1.93
C GLY A 29 -11.87 -11.83 2.83
N TYR A 30 -12.94 -12.43 2.32
CA TYR A 30 -14.23 -12.50 3.00
C TYR A 30 -14.26 -13.59 4.08
N THR A 31 -14.83 -13.25 5.24
CA THR A 31 -15.12 -14.16 6.36
C THR A 31 -16.60 -14.09 6.70
N SER A 32 -17.08 -14.95 7.61
CA SER A 32 -18.47 -14.94 8.08
C SER A 32 -18.93 -13.61 8.71
N TYR A 33 -18.00 -12.70 9.04
CA TYR A 33 -18.27 -11.44 9.72
C TYR A 33 -17.99 -10.19 8.86
N GLY A 34 -17.45 -10.35 7.64
CA GLY A 34 -17.08 -9.23 6.76
C GLY A 34 -15.76 -9.47 6.00
N TYR A 35 -15.24 -8.41 5.39
CA TYR A 35 -13.93 -8.43 4.72
C TYR A 35 -12.80 -8.27 5.72
N THR A 36 -11.75 -9.09 5.63
CA THR A 36 -10.54 -8.96 6.44
C THR A 36 -9.68 -7.77 6.00
N TRP A 37 -9.55 -7.55 4.69
CA TRP A 37 -8.90 -6.38 4.12
C TRP A 37 -9.96 -5.40 3.62
N LEU A 38 -9.96 -4.20 4.19
CA LEU A 38 -10.79 -3.08 3.73
C LEU A 38 -10.13 -2.36 2.54
N TYR A 39 -8.81 -2.45 2.43
CA TYR A 39 -8.00 -1.90 1.35
C TYR A 39 -6.70 -2.71 1.20
N ASP A 40 -6.26 -2.94 -0.03
CA ASP A 40 -4.96 -3.52 -0.36
C ASP A 40 -4.48 -2.96 -1.69
N THR A 41 -3.29 -2.35 -1.65
CA THR A 41 -2.59 -1.83 -2.81
C THR A 41 -1.12 -2.18 -2.75
N LYS A 42 -0.56 -2.46 -3.91
CA LYS A 42 0.87 -2.72 -4.10
C LYS A 42 1.43 -1.83 -5.19
N VAL A 43 2.60 -1.27 -4.93
CA VAL A 43 3.40 -0.56 -5.92
C VAL A 43 4.72 -1.29 -6.05
N SER A 44 5.07 -1.77 -7.23
CA SER A 44 6.36 -2.42 -7.47
C SER A 44 7.14 -1.72 -8.57
N ASN A 45 8.45 -1.90 -8.58
CA ASN A 45 9.25 -1.54 -9.76
C ASN A 45 8.84 -2.38 -10.98
N HIS A 46 9.28 -1.96 -12.17
CA HIS A 46 8.93 -2.60 -13.43
C HIS A 46 9.23 -4.11 -13.45
N ASP A 47 10.38 -4.50 -12.91
CA ASP A 47 10.84 -5.90 -12.87
C ASP A 47 10.20 -6.72 -11.73
N VAL A 48 9.37 -6.10 -10.89
CA VAL A 48 8.68 -6.74 -9.75
C VAL A 48 9.66 -7.42 -8.79
N THR A 49 10.80 -6.78 -8.54
CA THR A 49 11.83 -7.23 -7.58
C THR A 49 11.76 -6.49 -6.25
N LYS A 50 11.13 -5.30 -6.24
CA LYS A 50 10.92 -4.49 -5.03
C LYS A 50 9.48 -3.98 -5.01
N ALA A 51 8.88 -3.95 -3.84
CA ALA A 51 7.50 -3.50 -3.70
C ALA A 51 7.26 -2.73 -2.39
N LEU A 52 6.27 -1.83 -2.47
CA LEU A 52 5.57 -1.27 -1.33
C LEU A 52 4.20 -1.94 -1.26
N SER A 53 3.81 -2.41 -0.09
CA SER A 53 2.45 -2.88 0.20
C SER A 53 1.80 -1.93 1.18
N ILE A 54 0.58 -1.49 0.90
CA ILE A 54 -0.22 -0.63 1.77
C ILE A 54 -1.57 -1.31 1.95
N VAL A 55 -1.90 -1.68 3.19
CA VAL A 55 -3.13 -2.38 3.51
C VAL A 55 -3.88 -1.70 4.65
N ARG A 56 -5.21 -1.88 4.67
CA ARG A 56 -6.06 -1.49 5.80
C ARG A 56 -6.92 -2.65 6.19
N LEU A 57 -6.79 -3.09 7.44
CA LEU A 57 -7.46 -4.28 7.97
C LEU A 57 -8.73 -3.89 8.72
N ASP A 58 -9.73 -4.77 8.71
CA ASP A 58 -10.97 -4.57 9.48
C ASP A 58 -10.74 -4.57 11.00
N ALA A 59 -9.75 -5.33 11.47
CA ALA A 59 -9.36 -5.33 12.89
C ALA A 59 -8.75 -3.99 13.35
N LYS A 60 -8.25 -3.16 12.42
CA LYS A 60 -7.66 -1.86 12.69
C LYS A 60 -8.06 -0.87 11.58
N PRO A 61 -9.35 -0.49 11.49
CA PRO A 61 -9.88 0.17 10.30
C PRO A 61 -9.40 1.62 10.12
N ASN A 62 -8.74 2.17 11.15
CA ASN A 62 -8.29 3.56 11.23
C ASN A 62 -6.79 3.74 10.94
N VAL A 63 -6.05 2.67 10.61
CA VAL A 63 -4.60 2.76 10.33
C VAL A 63 -4.28 2.05 9.02
N TYR A 64 -3.28 2.55 8.29
CA TYR A 64 -2.68 1.82 7.20
C TYR A 64 -1.45 1.07 7.71
N GLU A 65 -1.34 -0.21 7.36
CA GLU A 65 -0.09 -0.96 7.51
C GLU A 65 0.66 -0.84 6.19
N ALA A 66 1.85 -0.25 6.23
CA ALA A 66 2.71 -0.06 5.07
C ALA A 66 4.02 -0.80 5.24
N THR A 67 4.51 -1.37 4.15
CA THR A 67 5.74 -2.17 4.16
C THR A 67 6.49 -2.02 2.85
N ALA A 68 7.78 -1.72 2.91
CA ALA A 68 8.70 -1.79 1.78
C ALA A 68 9.52 -3.10 1.87
N PHE A 69 9.63 -3.84 0.78
CA PHE A 69 10.34 -5.12 0.79
C PHE A 69 10.86 -5.53 -0.59
N VAL A 70 11.86 -6.41 -0.58
CA VAL A 70 12.36 -7.11 -1.76
C VAL A 70 11.49 -8.36 -1.99
N VAL A 71 11.00 -8.52 -3.21
CA VAL A 71 10.12 -9.62 -3.58
C VAL A 71 10.86 -10.95 -3.45
N GLY A 72 10.28 -11.89 -2.71
CA GLY A 72 10.87 -13.20 -2.41
C GLY A 72 11.61 -13.25 -1.07
N GLU A 73 11.83 -12.11 -0.42
CA GLU A 73 12.39 -12.06 0.94
C GLU A 73 11.30 -12.09 2.01
N HIS A 74 11.69 -12.43 3.24
CA HIS A 74 10.77 -12.42 4.36
C HIS A 74 10.48 -10.98 4.80
N VAL A 75 9.20 -10.65 4.91
CA VAL A 75 8.75 -9.32 5.31
C VAL A 75 8.71 -9.25 6.83
N THR A 76 9.59 -8.45 7.44
CA THR A 76 9.74 -8.39 8.91
C THR A 76 9.33 -7.06 9.54
N GLU A 77 9.18 -6.00 8.75
CA GLU A 77 8.97 -4.64 9.26
C GLU A 77 7.76 -3.99 8.61
N ASN A 78 6.68 -3.86 9.38
CA ASN A 78 5.49 -3.11 9.00
C ASN A 78 5.43 -1.81 9.80
N GLU A 79 5.13 -0.72 9.12
CA GLU A 79 4.87 0.58 9.73
C GLU A 79 3.36 0.83 9.80
N TYR A 80 2.93 1.45 10.90
CA TYR A 80 1.53 1.78 11.14
C TYR A 80 1.35 3.29 10.99
N LEU A 81 0.60 3.68 9.97
CA LEU A 81 0.43 5.07 9.56
C LEU A 81 -1.00 5.48 9.89
N LEU A 82 -1.14 6.58 10.65
CA LEU A 82 -2.39 6.96 11.31
C LEU A 82 -3.27 7.86 10.46
N ASP A 83 -2.68 8.57 9.50
CA ASP A 83 -3.40 9.45 8.60
C ASP A 83 -2.81 9.49 7.18
N PHE A 84 -3.45 10.28 6.32
CA PHE A 84 -3.09 10.37 4.92
C PHE A 84 -1.76 11.08 4.67
N GLU A 85 -1.44 12.10 5.47
CA GLU A 85 -0.22 12.86 5.26
C GLU A 85 1.00 12.03 5.70
N GLU A 86 0.91 11.31 6.83
CA GLU A 86 1.92 10.33 7.22
C GLU A 86 2.15 9.28 6.13
N LEU A 87 1.06 8.78 5.52
CA LEU A 87 1.15 7.82 4.43
C LEU A 87 1.83 8.38 3.18
N LYS A 88 1.53 9.62 2.80
CA LYS A 88 2.18 10.29 1.66
C LYS A 88 3.66 10.50 1.92
N GLU A 89 4.02 11.00 3.10
CA GLU A 89 5.42 11.18 3.49
C GLU A 89 6.19 9.86 3.44
N TRP A 90 5.61 8.79 3.99
CA TRP A 90 6.20 7.46 3.95
C TRP A 90 6.42 6.96 2.52
N VAL A 91 5.40 7.07 1.67
CA VAL A 91 5.48 6.64 0.26
C VAL A 91 6.57 7.40 -0.50
N LEU A 92 6.66 8.72 -0.29
CA LEU A 92 7.68 9.55 -0.95
C LEU A 92 9.09 9.22 -0.45
N ALA A 93 9.26 8.95 0.84
CA ALA A 93 10.54 8.53 1.42
C ALA A 93 11.03 7.19 0.84
N HIS A 94 10.11 6.29 0.49
CA HIS A 94 10.42 4.97 -0.09
C HIS A 94 10.44 4.95 -1.62
N LYS A 95 10.30 6.10 -2.27
CA LYS A 95 10.36 6.19 -3.74
C LYS A 95 11.73 5.75 -4.28
N ASP A 96 12.82 6.16 -3.64
CA ASP A 96 14.18 5.82 -4.07
C ASP A 96 14.47 4.32 -3.91
N PHE A 97 13.85 3.68 -2.91
CA PHE A 97 13.93 2.22 -2.76
C PHE A 97 13.41 1.51 -4.02
N LEU A 98 12.27 1.93 -4.57
CA LEU A 98 11.72 1.34 -5.80
C LEU A 98 12.55 1.62 -7.06
N ASN A 99 13.25 2.76 -7.11
CA ASN A 99 14.06 3.16 -8.27
C ASN A 99 15.51 2.66 -8.23
N SER A 100 15.94 2.04 -7.12
CA SER A 100 17.31 1.57 -6.91
C SER A 100 17.57 0.17 -7.41
#